data_AF-Q4RAU1-F1
#
_entry.id   AF-Q4RAU1-F1
#
_cell.length_a   1.000
_cell.length_b   1.000
_cell.length_c   1.000
_cell.angle_alpha   90.00
_cell.angle_beta   90.00
_cell.angle_gamma   90.00
#
_symmetry.space_group_name_H-M   'P 1'
#
loop_
_entity.id
_entity.type
_entity.pdbx_description
1 polymer ?
#
loop_
_entity_poly.entity_id
_entity_poly.type
_entity_poly.pdbx_seq_one_letter_code
_entity_poly.pdbx_strand_id
1 'polypeptide(L)' 'RAMVTAPDYGEMSWELSVQIEQKSGDESMKFKLRVKGDLHVGGLMLKLVEKIS' A
#
# COMPACT_ATOMS: atom_id res chain seq x y z
N ARG A 1 28.98 -7.06 -15.48
CA ARG A 1 27.96 -7.04 -14.40
C ARG A 1 26.65 -6.58 -15.04
N ALA A 2 25.75 -7.50 -15.37
CA ALA A 2 24.47 -7.12 -15.98
C ALA A 2 23.67 -6.36 -14.92
N MET A 3 23.31 -5.11 -15.22
CA MET A 3 22.35 -4.36 -14.43
C MET A 3 21.03 -5.13 -14.57
N VAL A 4 20.46 -5.60 -13.46
CA VAL A 4 19.12 -6.20 -13.47
C VAL A 4 18.19 -5.08 -13.93
N THR A 5 17.79 -5.09 -15.19
CA THR A 5 16.72 -4.23 -15.67
C THR A 5 15.47 -4.70 -14.95
N ALA A 6 15.08 -3.97 -13.91
CA ALA A 6 13.78 -4.16 -13.29
C ALA A 6 12.74 -4.09 -14.42
N PRO A 7 11.82 -5.06 -14.52
CA PRO A 7 10.73 -4.96 -15.49
C PRO A 7 9.98 -3.65 -15.23
N ASP A 8 9.38 -3.10 -16.29
CA ASP A 8 8.81 -1.75 -16.30
C ASP A 8 8.10 -1.45 -14.99
N TYR A 9 8.59 -0.44 -14.25
CA TYR A 9 8.17 -0.15 -12.88
C TYR A 9 6.65 0.07 -12.77
N GLY A 10 6.01 0.44 -13.89
CA GLY A 10 4.57 0.63 -14.04
C GLY A 10 3.74 -0.65 -14.24
N GLU A 11 4.32 -1.80 -14.58
CA GLU A 11 3.61 -3.08 -14.71
C GLU A 11 3.68 -3.94 -13.43
N MET A 12 4.67 -3.70 -12.57
CA MET A 12 4.79 -4.41 -11.30
C MET A 12 3.79 -3.89 -10.27
N SER A 13 2.59 -4.48 -10.27
CA SER A 13 1.65 -4.35 -9.17
C SER A 13 1.79 -5.49 -8.16
N TRP A 14 1.68 -5.17 -6.87
CA TRP A 14 1.83 -6.12 -5.77
C TRP A 14 0.73 -5.89 -4.72
N GLU A 15 0.47 -6.90 -3.88
CA GLU A 15 -0.50 -6.79 -2.80
C GLU A 15 0.20 -6.27 -1.54
N LEU A 16 -0.22 -5.10 -1.06
CA LEU A 16 0.21 -4.52 0.20
C LEU A 16 -0.81 -4.86 1.29
N SER A 17 -0.36 -5.57 2.32
CA SER A 17 -1.15 -5.75 3.55
C SER A 17 -0.85 -4.60 4.52
N VAL A 18 -1.87 -3.84 4.91
CA VAL A 18 -1.77 -2.73 5.87
C VAL A 18 -2.56 -3.08 7.12
N GLN A 19 -1.91 -3.01 8.28
CA GLN A 19 -2.56 -3.13 9.57
C GLN A 19 -2.55 -1.76 10.24
N ILE A 20 -3.71 -1.29 10.67
CA ILE A 20 -3.89 -0.01 11.36
C ILE A 20 -4.15 -0.31 12.82
N GLU A 21 -3.23 0.14 13.67
CA GLU A 21 -3.37 0.12 15.12
C GLU A 21 -3.97 1.45 15.56
N GLN A 22 -5.18 1.39 16.13
CA GLN A 22 -5.85 2.57 16.65
C GLN A 22 -5.51 2.75 18.12
N LYS A 23 -5.12 3.97 18.51
CA LYS A 23 -4.74 4.28 19.91
C LYS A 23 -5.91 4.24 20.90
N SER A 24 -7.15 4.26 20.42
CA SER A 24 -8.35 4.45 21.26
C SER A 24 -9.48 3.48 20.96
N GLY A 25 -9.22 2.38 20.25
CA GLY A 25 -10.22 1.36 19.96
C GLY A 25 -9.61 -0.04 20.00
N ASP A 26 -10.40 -1.02 20.45
CA ASP A 26 -10.01 -2.43 20.54
C ASP A 26 -9.84 -3.12 19.16
N GLU A 27 -10.26 -2.46 18.07
CA GLU A 27 -10.22 -3.05 16.74
C GLU A 27 -9.02 -2.57 15.91
N SER A 28 -8.05 -3.46 15.74
CA SER A 28 -7.07 -3.37 14.67
C SER A 28 -7.74 -3.66 13.32
N MET A 29 -7.55 -2.78 12.34
CA MET A 29 -8.09 -2.98 11.00
C MET A 29 -7.02 -3.51 10.06
N LYS A 30 -7.37 -4.48 9.22
CA LYS A 30 -6.45 -5.06 8.23
C LYS A 30 -7.00 -4.90 6.81
N PHE A 31 -6.21 -4.28 5.95
CA PHE A 31 -6.52 -4.05 4.55
C PHE A 31 -5.52 -4.77 3.64
N LYS A 32 -6.00 -5.22 2.48
CA LYS A 32 -5.18 -5.69 1.37
C LYS A 32 -5.44 -4.80 0.16
N LEU A 33 -4.39 -4.20 -0.37
CA LEU A 33 -4.46 -3.23 -1.47
C LEU A 33 -3.53 -3.66 -2.60
N ARG A 34 -4.04 -3.71 -3.83
CA ARG A 34 -3.17 -3.82 -5.01
C ARG A 34 -2.57 -2.45 -5.29
N VAL A 35 -1.25 -2.34 -5.21
CA VAL A 35 -0.50 -1.08 -5.42
C VAL A 35 0.58 -1.29 -6.48
N LYS A 36 1.01 -0.19 -7.09
CA LYS A 36 2.19 -0.13 -7.97
C LYS A 36 3.31 0.60 -7.24
N GLY A 37 4.55 0.41 -7.68
CA GLY A 37 5.73 1.03 -7.05
C GLY A 37 5.74 2.57 -7.10
N ASP A 38 5.00 3.16 -8.03
CA ASP A 38 4.88 4.62 -8.21
C ASP A 38 3.84 5.27 -7.28
N LEU A 39 3.08 4.49 -6.50
CA LEU A 39 2.15 5.02 -5.51
C LEU A 39 2.90 5.60 -4.32
N HIS A 40 2.88 6.93 -4.19
CA HIS A 40 3.44 7.61 -3.03
C HIS A 40 2.64 7.33 -1.75
N VAL A 41 3.34 7.35 -0.60
CA VAL A 41 2.78 6.99 0.71
C VAL A 41 1.58 7.89 1.10
N GLY A 42 1.64 9.18 0.81
CA GLY A 42 0.51 10.08 1.08
C GLY A 42 -0.79 9.68 0.36
N GLY A 43 -0.68 9.25 -0.90
CA GLY A 43 -1.82 8.76 -1.69
C GLY A 43 -2.33 7.42 -1.18
N LEU A 44 -1.44 6.55 -0.70
CA LEU A 44 -1.84 5.33 0.01
C LEU A 44 -2.63 5.65 1.29
N MET A 45 -2.18 6.63 2.09
CA MET A 45 -2.88 7.04 3.30
C MET A 45 -4.27 7.60 3.00
N LEU A 46 -4.42 8.44 1.97
CA LEU A 46 -5.73 8.96 1.55
C LEU A 46 -6.70 7.82 1.18
N LYS A 47 -6.24 6.84 0.40
CA LYS A 47 -7.03 5.64 0.06
C LYS A 47 -7.47 4.83 1.27
N LEU A 48 -6.67 4.81 2.34
CA LEU A 48 -7.03 4.14 3.58
C LEU A 48 -8.10 4.92 4.34
N VAL A 49 -7.98 6.25 4.44
CA VAL A 49 -9.00 7.12 5.07
C VAL A 49 -10.35 6.97 4.37
N GLU A 50 -10.38 6.92 3.03
CA GLU A 50 -11.59 6.69 2.24
C GLU A 50 -12.27 5.34 2.52
N LYS A 51 -11.53 4.33 2.98
CA LYS A 51 -12.07 2.99 3.29
C LYS A 51 -12.57 2.84 4.73
N ILE A 52 -12.12 3.72 5.62
CA ILE A 52 -12.45 3.70 7.06
C ILE A 52 -13.61 4.66 7.36
N SER A 53 -13.81 5.67 6.51
CA SER A 53 -14.94 6.62 6.58
C SER A 53 -16.22 6.00 6.03
#